data_AF-A0A0M1VW24-F1
#
_entry.id   AF-A0A0M1VW24-F1
#
_cell.length_a   1.000
_cell.length_b   1.000
_cell.length_c   1.000
_cell.angle_alpha   90.00
_cell.angle_beta   90.00
_cell.angle_gamma   90.00
#
_symmetry.space_group_name_H-M   'P 1'
#
loop_
_entity.id
_entity.type
_entity.pdbx_description
1 polymer ?
#
loop_
_entity_poly.entity_id
_entity_poly.type
_entity_poly.pdbx_seq_one_letter_code
_entity_poly.pdbx_strand_id
1 'polypeptide(L)'
;MDILGILFILWAILTIFEVVVISSMKVSTFKYVKLLKFLEFFYVVLIITQINFYLYINIEIFLYLIYSLSTIIYFGILIYDFWKKKITKKDFIIYFLYFFIDIVLIYLIMVLILSNFPSV
;
A
#
# COMPACT_ATOMS: atom_id res chain seq x y z
N MET A 1 17.77 15.19 -10.29
CA MET A 1 16.72 14.18 -10.22
C MET A 1 15.63 14.80 -9.37
N ASP A 2 14.46 14.99 -9.94
CA ASP A 2 13.36 15.67 -9.23
C ASP A 2 12.92 14.84 -8.03
N ILE A 3 12.28 15.46 -7.04
CA ILE A 3 11.82 14.82 -5.79
C ILE A 3 11.00 13.56 -6.08
N LEU A 4 10.18 13.59 -7.13
CA LEU A 4 9.42 12.46 -7.67
C LEU A 4 10.31 11.27 -8.08
N GLY A 5 11.46 11.53 -8.71
CA GLY A 5 12.40 10.48 -9.10
C GLY A 5 13.06 9.81 -7.90
N ILE A 6 13.41 10.59 -6.87
CA ILE A 6 13.99 10.05 -5.62
C ILE A 6 12.97 9.16 -4.90
N LEU A 7 11.72 9.62 -4.83
CA LEU A 7 10.59 8.88 -4.26
C LEU A 7 10.34 7.54 -4.98
N PHE A 8 10.38 7.54 -6.31
CA PHE A 8 10.15 6.33 -7.09
C PHE A 8 11.26 5.28 -6.87
N ILE A 9 12.51 5.71 -6.77
CA ILE A 9 13.64 4.80 -6.47
C ILE A 9 13.51 4.24 -5.05
N LEU A 10 13.20 5.09 -4.07
CA LEU A 10 13.04 4.67 -2.67
C LEU A 10 11.89 3.67 -2.52
N TRP A 11 10.76 3.94 -3.19
CA TRP A 11 9.62 3.02 -3.28
C TRP A 11 10.02 1.67 -3.90
N ALA A 12 10.71 1.67 -5.05
CA ALA A 12 11.14 0.44 -5.71
C ALA A 12 12.07 -0.42 -4.84
N ILE A 13 13.04 0.20 -4.15
CA ILE A 13 13.94 -0.47 -3.22
C ILE A 13 13.15 -1.11 -2.08
N LEU A 14 12.20 -0.38 -1.53
CA LEU A 14 11.41 -0.82 -0.39
C LEU A 14 10.49 -2.00 -0.76
N THR A 15 9.89 -1.95 -1.95
CA THR A 15 9.11 -3.06 -2.52
C THR A 15 9.94 -4.33 -2.66
N ILE A 16 11.19 -4.22 -3.16
CA ILE A 16 12.10 -5.37 -3.27
C ILE A 16 12.46 -5.91 -1.88
N PHE A 17 12.79 -5.02 -0.94
CA PHE A 17 13.12 -5.40 0.43
C PHE A 17 11.98 -6.15 1.10
N GLU A 18 10.74 -5.66 0.99
CA GLU A 18 9.56 -6.34 1.53
C GLU A 18 9.40 -7.75 0.98
N VAL A 19 9.49 -7.92 -0.34
CA VAL A 19 9.34 -9.24 -0.98
C VAL A 19 10.43 -10.20 -0.49
N VAL A 20 11.67 -9.72 -0.35
CA VAL A 20 12.79 -10.50 0.18
C VAL A 20 12.53 -10.90 1.63
N VAL A 21 12.12 -9.97 2.50
CA VAL A 21 11.83 -10.26 3.91
C VAL A 21 10.68 -11.25 4.04
N ILE A 22 9.58 -11.08 3.31
CA ILE A 22 8.45 -12.02 3.36
C ILE A 22 8.86 -13.42 2.87
N SER A 23 9.63 -13.49 1.78
CA SER A 23 10.13 -14.77 1.28
C SER A 23 11.05 -15.49 2.28
N SER A 24 11.84 -14.73 3.04
CA SER A 24 12.69 -15.26 4.10
C SER A 24 11.92 -15.81 5.31
N MET A 25 10.71 -15.30 5.60
CA MET A 25 9.89 -15.71 6.74
C MET A 25 9.20 -17.08 6.57
N LYS A 26 9.38 -17.75 5.42
CA LYS A 26 8.75 -19.04 5.05
C LYS A 26 7.23 -19.02 5.23
N VAL A 27 6.60 -17.94 4.79
CA VAL A 27 5.13 -17.84 4.84
C VAL A 27 4.47 -18.87 3.93
N SER A 28 3.30 -19.35 4.35
CA SER A 28 2.59 -20.44 3.69
C SER A 28 2.18 -20.15 2.24
N THR A 29 1.88 -18.89 1.89
CA THR A 29 1.41 -18.52 0.53
C THR A 29 1.70 -17.06 0.16
N PHE A 30 2.23 -16.80 -1.05
CA PHE A 30 2.44 -15.42 -1.52
C PHE A 30 1.18 -14.68 -1.99
N LYS A 31 0.00 -15.30 -1.88
CA LYS A 31 -1.28 -14.76 -2.36
C LYS A 31 -1.55 -13.36 -1.81
N TYR A 32 -1.37 -13.18 -0.50
CA TYR A 32 -1.69 -11.92 0.19
C TYR A 32 -0.66 -10.84 -0.12
N VAL A 33 0.60 -11.20 -0.28
CA VAL A 33 1.66 -10.27 -0.70
C VAL A 33 1.34 -9.69 -2.08
N LYS A 34 0.92 -10.54 -3.03
CA LYS A 34 0.51 -10.06 -4.36
C LYS A 34 -0.69 -9.11 -4.29
N LEU A 35 -1.67 -9.43 -3.45
CA LEU A 35 -2.88 -8.61 -3.27
C LEU A 35 -2.55 -7.27 -2.58
N LEU A 36 -1.62 -7.29 -1.62
CA LEU A 36 -1.08 -6.11 -0.95
C LEU A 36 -0.35 -5.18 -1.93
N LYS A 37 0.52 -5.74 -2.78
CA LYS A 37 1.23 -4.97 -3.83
C LYS A 37 0.31 -4.36 -4.87
N PHE A 38 -0.81 -5.03 -5.19
CA PHE A 38 -1.84 -4.43 -6.04
C PHE A 38 -2.52 -3.24 -5.36
N LEU A 39 -2.79 -3.32 -4.05
CA LEU A 39 -3.32 -2.21 -3.25
C LEU A 39 -2.36 -1.02 -3.21
N GLU A 40 -1.07 -1.29 -3.03
CA GLU A 40 -0.01 -0.28 -2.98
C GLU A 40 0.07 0.48 -4.31
N PHE A 41 0.03 -0.23 -5.44
CA PHE A 41 -0.03 0.39 -6.76
C PHE A 41 -1.26 1.30 -6.93
N PHE A 42 -2.43 0.85 -6.48
CA PHE A 42 -3.66 1.66 -6.50
C PHE A 42 -3.51 2.95 -5.69
N TYR A 43 -2.83 2.89 -4.54
CA TYR A 43 -2.59 4.07 -3.72
C TYR A 43 -1.65 5.06 -4.41
N VAL A 44 -0.57 4.60 -5.02
CA VAL A 44 0.36 5.48 -5.75
C VAL A 44 -0.36 6.22 -6.88
N VAL A 45 -1.23 5.52 -7.63
CA VAL A 45 -2.09 6.15 -8.67
C VAL A 45 -3.01 7.21 -8.06
N LEU A 46 -3.55 6.96 -6.86
CA LEU A 46 -4.39 7.91 -6.14
C LEU A 46 -3.63 9.19 -5.79
N ILE A 47 -2.41 9.07 -5.23
CA ILE A 47 -1.54 10.23 -4.93
C ILE A 47 -1.24 11.04 -6.20
N ILE A 48 -0.83 10.39 -7.29
CA ILE A 48 -0.48 11.09 -8.54
C ILE A 48 -1.69 11.85 -9.08
N THR A 49 -2.87 11.22 -9.04
CA THR A 49 -4.10 11.87 -9.49
C THR A 49 -4.45 13.06 -8.60
N GLN A 50 -4.28 12.93 -7.28
CA GLN A 50 -4.52 14.01 -6.32
C GLN A 50 -3.61 15.23 -6.57
N ILE A 51 -2.32 15.01 -6.86
CA ILE A 51 -1.37 16.07 -7.19
C ILE A 51 -1.77 16.80 -8.48
N ASN A 52 -2.20 16.07 -9.51
CA ASN A 52 -2.52 16.65 -10.83
C ASN A 52 -3.91 17.31 -10.89
N PHE A 53 -4.87 16.89 -10.05
CA PHE A 53 -6.28 17.31 -10.10
C PHE A 53 -6.74 18.09 -8.86
N TYR A 54 -5.88 18.95 -8.29
CA TYR A 54 -6.16 19.77 -7.10
C TYR A 54 -7.48 20.59 -7.16
N LEU A 55 -8.10 20.76 -8.34
CA LEU A 55 -9.35 21.50 -8.57
C LEU A 55 -10.63 20.63 -8.74
N TYR A 56 -10.55 19.29 -8.75
CA TYR A 56 -11.69 18.42 -9.09
C TYR A 56 -12.14 17.48 -7.95
N ILE A 57 -12.94 18.02 -7.02
CA ILE A 57 -13.43 17.35 -5.78
C ILE A 57 -14.09 15.97 -6.04
N ASN A 58 -14.80 15.78 -7.15
CA ASN A 58 -15.54 14.54 -7.43
C ASN A 58 -14.64 13.33 -7.76
N ILE A 59 -13.45 13.55 -8.32
CA ILE A 59 -12.56 12.45 -8.74
C ILE A 59 -11.85 11.86 -7.52
N GLU A 60 -11.50 12.71 -6.55
CA GLU A 60 -10.80 12.33 -5.31
C GLU A 60 -11.65 11.40 -4.44
N ILE A 61 -12.93 11.75 -4.23
CA ILE A 61 -13.87 10.95 -3.42
C ILE A 61 -14.06 9.55 -4.04
N PHE A 62 -14.13 9.46 -5.37
CA PHE A 62 -14.33 8.19 -6.07
C PHE A 62 -13.11 7.27 -5.96
N LEU A 63 -11.90 7.79 -6.10
CA LEU A 63 -10.67 7.00 -5.93
C LEU A 63 -10.48 6.53 -4.49
N TYR A 64 -10.79 7.40 -3.52
CA TYR A 64 -10.75 7.03 -2.09
C TYR A 64 -11.75 5.91 -1.78
N LEU A 65 -12.95 5.97 -2.36
CA LEU A 65 -13.93 4.90 -2.26
C LEU A 65 -13.36 3.58 -2.81
N ILE A 66 -12.78 3.58 -4.02
CA ILE A 66 -12.16 2.38 -4.62
C ILE A 66 -11.08 1.79 -3.73
N TYR A 67 -10.20 2.64 -3.18
CA TYR A 67 -9.14 2.19 -2.28
C TYR A 67 -9.70 1.57 -0.99
N SER A 68 -10.70 2.21 -0.38
CA SER A 68 -11.36 1.70 0.82
C SER A 68 -12.03 0.34 0.57
N LEU A 69 -12.71 0.18 -0.57
CA LEU A 69 -13.37 -1.06 -0.97
C LEU A 69 -12.35 -2.17 -1.23
N SER A 70 -11.24 -1.83 -1.89
CA SER A 70 -10.11 -2.75 -2.11
C SER A 70 -9.51 -3.22 -0.78
N THR A 71 -9.37 -2.32 0.19
CA THR A 71 -8.88 -2.64 1.53
C THR A 71 -9.82 -3.58 2.28
N ILE A 72 -11.13 -3.34 2.21
CA ILE A 72 -12.14 -4.23 2.81
C ILE A 72 -12.07 -5.62 2.17
N ILE A 73 -11.91 -5.70 0.84
CA ILE A 73 -11.77 -6.98 0.12
C ILE A 73 -10.50 -7.72 0.59
N TYR A 74 -9.36 -7.03 0.71
CA TYR A 74 -8.12 -7.62 1.21
C TYR A 74 -8.31 -8.25 2.60
N PHE A 75 -8.86 -7.49 3.55
CA PHE A 75 -9.10 -8.01 4.90
C PHE A 75 -10.17 -9.09 4.95
N GLY A 76 -11.21 -8.98 4.13
CA GLY A 76 -12.25 -10.01 4.02
C GLY A 76 -11.66 -11.36 3.60
N ILE A 77 -10.78 -11.37 2.60
CA ILE A 77 -10.08 -12.58 2.17
C ILE A 77 -9.15 -13.11 3.27
N LEU A 78 -8.39 -12.22 3.92
CA LEU A 78 -7.45 -12.60 4.98
C LEU A 78 -8.16 -13.23 6.19
N ILE A 79 -9.24 -12.62 6.65
CA ILE A 79 -10.07 -13.12 7.77
C ILE A 79 -10.76 -14.42 7.37
N TYR A 80 -11.30 -14.52 6.16
CA TYR A 80 -11.97 -15.73 5.67
C TYR A 80 -11.00 -16.92 5.62
N ASP A 81 -9.82 -16.75 5.04
CA ASP A 81 -8.84 -17.82 4.92
C ASP A 81 -8.20 -18.16 6.29
N PHE A 82 -8.11 -17.21 7.22
CA PHE A 82 -7.77 -17.47 8.62
C PHE A 82 -8.82 -18.32 9.33
N TRP A 83 -10.11 -17.97 9.18
CA TRP A 83 -11.20 -18.71 9.80
C TRP A 83 -11.33 -20.13 9.24
N LYS A 84 -11.08 -20.30 7.93
CA LYS A 84 -10.98 -21.62 7.27
C LYS A 84 -9.69 -22.38 7.58
N LYS A 85 -8.81 -21.85 8.45
CA LYS A 85 -7.52 -22.45 8.85
C LYS A 85 -6.59 -22.74 7.66
N LYS A 86 -6.72 -22.00 6.56
CA LYS A 86 -5.80 -22.11 5.41
C LYS A 86 -4.47 -21.41 5.67
N ILE A 87 -4.45 -20.44 6.58
CA ILE A 87 -3.25 -19.74 7.05
C ILE A 87 -3.09 -19.87 8.55
N THR A 88 -1.85 -19.83 9.02
CA THR A 88 -1.54 -19.93 10.45
C THR A 88 -1.74 -18.59 11.15
N LYS A 89 -1.83 -18.59 12.49
CA LYS A 89 -1.82 -17.35 13.30
C LYS A 89 -0.59 -16.50 13.02
N LYS A 90 0.58 -17.13 12.84
CA LYS A 90 1.84 -16.45 12.51
C LYS A 90 1.71 -15.72 11.16
N ASP A 91 1.25 -16.42 10.12
CA ASP A 91 1.08 -15.83 8.79
C ASP A 91 0.09 -14.67 8.81
N PHE A 92 -1.04 -14.84 9.51
CA PHE A 92 -2.04 -13.77 9.66
C PHE A 92 -1.44 -12.51 10.27
N ILE A 93 -0.67 -12.65 11.37
CA ILE A 93 -0.01 -11.51 12.03
C ILE A 93 0.99 -10.84 11.08
N ILE A 94 1.78 -11.62 10.34
CA ILE A 94 2.76 -11.08 9.38
C ILE A 94 2.04 -10.24 8.31
N TYR A 95 1.01 -10.79 7.65
CA TYR A 95 0.29 -10.05 6.62
C TYR A 95 -0.44 -8.82 7.16
N PHE A 96 -1.01 -8.94 8.36
CA PHE A 96 -1.66 -7.83 9.03
C PHE A 96 -0.64 -6.71 9.30
N LEU A 97 0.52 -7.02 9.87
CA LEU A 97 1.57 -6.04 10.19
C LEU A 97 2.12 -5.37 8.92
N TYR A 98 2.35 -6.14 7.87
CA TYR A 98 2.81 -5.63 6.58
C TYR A 98 1.88 -4.58 5.99
N PHE A 99 0.57 -4.79 6.06
CA PHE A 99 -0.40 -3.80 5.64
C PHE A 99 -0.27 -2.46 6.39
N PHE A 100 0.00 -2.48 7.70
CA PHE A 100 0.23 -1.24 8.46
C PHE A 100 1.55 -0.57 8.08
N ILE A 101 2.60 -1.34 7.83
CA ILE A 101 3.90 -0.81 7.39
C ILE A 101 3.71 -0.06 6.06
N ASP A 102 3.01 -0.65 5.10
CA ASP A 102 2.69 -0.01 3.82
C ASP A 102 1.94 1.32 4.02
N ILE A 103 0.88 1.34 4.85
CA ILE A 103 0.15 2.57 5.16
C ILE A 103 1.05 3.65 5.75
N VAL A 104 1.88 3.28 6.73
CA VAL A 104 2.77 4.25 7.41
C VAL A 104 3.78 4.83 6.42
N LEU A 105 4.36 4.00 5.56
CA LEU A 105 5.31 4.44 4.55
C LEU A 105 4.69 5.38 3.55
N ILE A 106 3.51 5.01 3.04
CA ILE A 106 2.72 5.83 2.15
C ILE A 106 2.39 7.20 2.77
N TYR A 107 1.95 7.20 4.03
CA TYR A 107 1.64 8.43 4.74
C TYR A 107 2.88 9.32 4.91
N LEU A 108 4.03 8.72 5.24
CA LEU A 108 5.30 9.42 5.37
C LEU A 108 5.77 10.03 4.04
N ILE A 109 5.58 9.30 2.94
CA ILE A 109 5.81 9.79 1.57
C ILE A 109 4.91 10.99 1.26
N MET A 110 3.62 10.91 1.60
CA MET A 110 2.67 12.01 1.38
C MET A 110 3.09 13.28 2.14
N VAL A 111 3.49 13.14 3.41
CA VAL A 111 3.98 14.26 4.23
C VAL A 111 5.24 14.89 3.61
N LEU A 112 6.19 14.07 3.14
CA LEU A 112 7.40 14.55 2.46
C LEU A 112 7.13 15.27 1.15
N ILE A 113 6.14 14.82 0.37
CA ILE A 113 5.72 15.50 -0.85
C ILE A 113 5.12 16.85 -0.49
N LEU A 114 4.20 16.89 0.48
CA LEU A 114 3.48 18.11 0.88
C LEU A 114 4.42 19.15 1.50
N SER A 115 5.43 18.73 2.27
CA SER A 115 6.41 19.65 2.89
C SER A 115 7.36 20.30 1.89
N ASN A 116 7.54 19.70 0.70
CA ASN A 116 8.41 20.23 -0.35
C ASN A 116 7.64 21.01 -1.43
N PHE A 117 6.32 21.09 -1.34
CA PHE A 117 5.53 22.00 -2.18
C PHE A 117 5.75 23.44 -1.67
N PRO A 118 5.99 24.42 -2.56
CA PRO A 118 6.02 25.82 -2.15
C PRO A 118 4.68 26.16 -1.50
N SER A 119 4.72 26.65 -0.26
CA SER A 119 3.54 27.23 0.40
C SER A 119 3.03 28.37 -0.47
N VAL A 120 1.86 28.21 -1.06
CA VAL A 120 1.15 29.28 -1.77
C VAL A 120 0.71 30.35 -0.78
#